data_AF-A0A660V164-F1
#
_entry.id   AF-A0A660V164-F1
#
_cell.length_a   1.000
_cell.length_b   1.000
_cell.length_c   1.000
_cell.angle_alpha   90.00
_cell.angle_beta   90.00
_cell.angle_gamma   90.00
#
_symmetry.space_group_name_H-M   'P 1'
#
loop_
_entity.id
_entity.type
_entity.pdbx_description
1 polymer ?
#
loop_
_entity_poly.entity_id
_entity_poly.type
_entity_poly.pdbx_seq_one_letter_code
_entity_poly.pdbx_strand_id
1 'polypeptide(L)'
;LHNVTISDIKASTDSDMGCAIAGLKDHPIENLALKNINISFPGGGKEGDRTRRFDEKPGNYPECTMFTKRLPAFGLYCWHVEGLKLENVELTTREPDERTAIVLEDVSNVLIDGKRVDNPALGDWRPFKESSRGFDPRANLDLVPNAEFEVGCDKHGPIVRVNMLKIKDWTAVPGVKKAWKAHYPAASEDAEFSNLILSEVVDVDGRGTLHAFACINWDQSRIARYDDNGKCLWVSDKHLRRSGDESRLPVLDLDGDGTLEVVSVSEYTSKGGGAILCFDSETGKLKWQKDFEGEYYKNLESPMAVGHFSDRKKYDIAVRFGTVVYCMDANGKALWKYKLTDKYDYGHEMYWYDIDGDGLDEIFVNTNHKMTAFRGDGTILWQDNTQQWHSDFIGCADVDDDGRIEVMYDHEGCSHQKGPVYIADALTGNIENKIDYRAIGFPHAQGAVVGKFRTDLPGMQVFMNSKGSGICMFDYKGKLLWEKKVAGCLCASGDWDGDGVLEAMAFGLGTNREGIFSVWDGYGNRKYAISFLPSPVHTPGIAHAGPGGRIGRLHQSDITGDGKADVVMSFGKWGNSVDQYLFIMGQPEG
;
A
#
# COMPACT_ATOMS: atom_id res chain seq x y z
N LEU A 1 -16.62 -27.98 28.79
CA LEU A 1 -16.48 -29.43 28.47
C LEU A 1 -15.02 -29.75 28.64
N HIS A 2 -14.62 -30.74 29.45
CA HIS A 2 -13.21 -30.90 29.84
C HIS A 2 -12.76 -32.36 29.74
N ASN A 3 -11.54 -32.60 29.26
CA ASN A 3 -10.83 -33.90 29.26
C ASN A 3 -11.58 -35.02 28.51
N VAL A 4 -11.94 -34.77 27.25
CA VAL A 4 -12.72 -35.70 26.43
C VAL A 4 -11.81 -36.33 25.37
N THR A 5 -11.92 -37.64 25.19
CA THR A 5 -11.34 -38.34 24.03
C THR A 5 -12.46 -39.00 23.22
N ILE A 6 -12.47 -38.74 21.92
CA ILE A 6 -13.36 -39.37 20.95
C ILE A 6 -12.45 -40.14 19.98
N SER A 7 -12.70 -41.44 19.81
CA SER A 7 -11.85 -42.25 18.94
C SER A 7 -12.60 -43.26 18.08
N ASP A 8 -11.92 -43.71 17.03
CA ASP A 8 -12.28 -44.86 16.19
C ASP A 8 -13.64 -44.67 15.48
N ILE A 9 -13.84 -43.46 14.95
CA ILE A 9 -15.04 -43.11 14.21
C ILE A 9 -14.75 -43.21 12.72
N LYS A 10 -15.52 -44.05 12.02
CA LYS A 10 -15.63 -44.05 10.57
C LYS A 10 -17.05 -43.72 10.17
N ALA A 11 -17.25 -42.65 9.40
CA ALA A 11 -18.57 -42.18 9.04
C ALA A 11 -18.65 -41.61 7.62
N SER A 12 -19.86 -41.54 7.10
CA SER A 12 -20.21 -40.76 5.92
C SER A 12 -21.48 -39.98 6.24
N THR A 13 -21.48 -38.69 5.92
CA THR A 13 -22.61 -37.79 6.19
C THR A 13 -23.23 -37.32 4.88
N ASP A 14 -24.54 -37.12 4.89
CA ASP A 14 -25.30 -36.48 3.80
C ASP A 14 -25.60 -35.00 4.10
N SER A 15 -25.23 -34.52 5.29
CA SER A 15 -25.33 -33.12 5.68
C SER A 15 -24.12 -32.32 5.20
N ASP A 16 -24.36 -31.12 4.67
CA ASP A 16 -23.35 -30.18 4.20
C ASP A 16 -22.80 -29.25 5.31
N MET A 17 -23.26 -29.45 6.54
CA MET A 17 -23.03 -28.55 7.67
C MET A 17 -21.59 -28.57 8.21
N GLY A 18 -20.95 -29.73 8.29
CA GLY A 18 -19.70 -29.94 9.05
C GLY A 18 -19.95 -30.23 10.54
N CYS A 19 -18.88 -30.42 11.30
CA CYS A 19 -18.88 -30.73 12.72
C CYS A 19 -18.44 -29.49 13.53
N ALA A 20 -19.33 -28.97 14.38
CA ALA A 20 -19.01 -27.88 15.29
C ALA A 20 -18.43 -28.42 16.61
N ILE A 21 -17.32 -27.86 17.05
CA ILE A 21 -16.69 -28.05 18.36
C ILE A 21 -16.58 -26.66 18.97
N ALA A 22 -17.65 -26.17 19.58
CA ALA A 22 -17.77 -24.78 20.03
C ALA A 22 -17.94 -24.69 21.55
N GLY A 23 -16.97 -24.08 22.24
CA GLY A 23 -17.09 -23.60 23.61
C GLY A 23 -17.69 -22.20 23.66
N LEU A 24 -17.61 -21.57 24.84
CA LEU A 24 -17.90 -20.15 25.03
C LEU A 24 -16.61 -19.44 25.45
N LYS A 25 -16.47 -18.15 25.16
CA LYS A 25 -15.30 -17.35 25.51
C LYS A 25 -14.91 -17.44 26.98
N ASP A 26 -15.88 -17.39 27.88
CA ASP A 26 -15.64 -17.50 29.33
C ASP A 26 -15.68 -18.95 29.84
N HIS A 27 -16.00 -19.92 28.97
CA HIS A 27 -16.09 -21.35 29.27
C HIS A 27 -15.59 -22.21 28.08
N PRO A 28 -14.28 -22.21 27.79
CA PRO A 28 -13.73 -22.94 26.67
C PRO A 28 -13.90 -24.46 26.85
N ILE A 29 -13.84 -25.20 25.73
CA ILE A 29 -13.66 -26.65 25.76
C ILE A 29 -12.20 -26.92 26.09
N GLU A 30 -11.90 -27.73 27.10
CA GLU A 30 -10.53 -28.02 27.50
C GLU A 30 -10.16 -29.49 27.25
N ASN A 31 -8.95 -29.73 26.73
CA ASN A 31 -8.34 -31.05 26.57
C ASN A 31 -9.21 -32.04 25.77
N LEU A 32 -9.62 -31.65 24.57
CA LEU A 32 -10.34 -32.53 23.64
C LEU A 32 -9.34 -33.27 22.73
N ALA A 33 -9.45 -34.60 22.66
CA ALA A 33 -8.69 -35.43 21.74
C ALA A 33 -9.61 -36.17 20.75
N LEU A 34 -9.31 -36.08 19.46
CA LEU A 34 -9.93 -36.85 18.38
C LEU A 34 -8.89 -37.83 17.84
N LYS A 35 -9.16 -39.14 17.86
CA LYS A 35 -8.21 -40.18 17.45
C LYS A 35 -8.80 -41.14 16.44
N ASN A 36 -8.11 -41.48 15.35
CA ASN A 36 -8.59 -42.43 14.34
C ASN A 36 -9.98 -42.06 13.81
N ILE A 37 -10.12 -40.84 13.28
CA ILE A 37 -11.38 -40.32 12.75
C ILE A 37 -11.30 -40.32 11.23
N ASN A 38 -12.23 -40.97 10.55
CA ASN A 38 -12.35 -40.94 9.09
C ASN A 38 -13.79 -40.56 8.72
N ILE A 39 -14.00 -39.37 8.15
CA ILE A 39 -15.35 -38.89 7.79
C ILE A 39 -15.37 -38.39 6.35
N SER A 40 -16.33 -38.89 5.58
CA SER A 40 -16.61 -38.43 4.21
C SER A 40 -17.85 -37.52 4.16
N PHE A 41 -17.67 -36.32 3.60
CA PHE A 41 -18.69 -35.28 3.46
C PHE A 41 -19.17 -35.15 2.00
N PRO A 42 -20.37 -34.61 1.75
CA PRO A 42 -20.87 -34.41 0.39
C PRO A 42 -20.01 -33.43 -0.42
N GLY A 43 -19.54 -32.33 0.18
CA GLY A 43 -18.87 -31.21 -0.53
C GLY A 43 -19.86 -30.12 -0.98
N GLY A 44 -19.44 -29.23 -1.88
CA GLY A 44 -20.30 -28.19 -2.48
C GLY A 44 -20.37 -26.83 -1.74
N GLY A 45 -19.50 -26.62 -0.76
CA GLY A 45 -19.27 -25.31 -0.14
C GLY A 45 -18.66 -24.28 -1.09
N LYS A 46 -18.97 -23.00 -0.85
CA LYS A 46 -18.46 -21.86 -1.62
C LYS A 46 -17.50 -21.01 -0.80
N GLU A 47 -16.64 -20.25 -1.47
CA GLU A 47 -15.67 -19.36 -0.81
C GLU A 47 -16.32 -18.40 0.20
N GLY A 48 -17.49 -17.84 -0.13
CA GLY A 48 -18.25 -16.97 0.77
C GLY A 48 -18.80 -17.64 2.04
N ASP A 49 -18.79 -18.98 2.12
CA ASP A 49 -19.16 -19.70 3.35
C ASP A 49 -18.03 -19.66 4.39
N ARG A 50 -16.78 -19.48 3.95
CA ARG A 50 -15.58 -19.43 4.81
C ARG A 50 -15.52 -18.18 5.68
N THR A 51 -16.14 -17.10 5.21
CA THR A 51 -16.10 -15.78 5.85
C THR A 51 -17.30 -15.52 6.76
N ARG A 52 -18.18 -16.51 6.94
CA ARG A 52 -19.33 -16.39 7.85
C ARG A 52 -18.85 -16.24 9.30
N ARG A 53 -19.57 -15.43 10.06
CA ARG A 53 -19.35 -15.17 11.48
C ARG A 53 -20.62 -15.53 12.24
N PHE A 54 -20.46 -16.00 13.48
CA PHE A 54 -21.57 -16.37 14.35
C PHE A 54 -21.43 -15.66 15.68
N ASP A 55 -22.56 -15.28 16.27
CA ASP A 55 -22.60 -14.83 17.65
C ASP A 55 -22.63 -16.02 18.60
N GLU A 56 -22.03 -15.86 19.78
CA GLU A 56 -22.19 -16.83 20.87
C GLU A 56 -23.68 -16.91 21.25
N LYS A 57 -24.16 -18.14 21.47
CA LYS A 57 -25.54 -18.38 21.90
C LYS A 57 -25.56 -19.17 23.21
N PRO A 58 -25.13 -18.57 24.33
CA PRO A 58 -24.96 -19.27 25.61
C PRO A 58 -26.27 -19.83 26.18
N GLY A 59 -27.42 -19.24 25.82
CA GLY A 59 -28.75 -19.70 26.22
C GLY A 59 -29.38 -20.77 25.32
N ASN A 60 -28.74 -21.13 24.19
CA ASN A 60 -29.27 -22.10 23.24
C ASN A 60 -28.74 -23.50 23.54
N TYR A 61 -29.56 -24.51 23.24
CA TYR A 61 -29.09 -25.90 23.25
C TYR A 61 -28.01 -26.10 22.17
N PRO A 62 -26.92 -26.85 22.44
CA PRO A 62 -25.79 -27.01 21.53
C PRO A 62 -26.12 -27.94 20.35
N GLU A 63 -27.05 -27.52 19.49
CA GLU A 63 -27.40 -28.20 18.24
C GLU A 63 -26.51 -27.70 17.10
N CYS A 64 -26.08 -28.58 16.20
CA CYS A 64 -25.20 -28.22 15.08
C CYS A 64 -25.77 -27.10 14.18
N THR A 65 -27.11 -27.00 14.09
CA THR A 65 -27.83 -25.99 13.30
C THR A 65 -27.93 -24.63 14.00
N MET A 66 -27.55 -24.52 15.27
CA MET A 66 -27.79 -23.31 16.08
C MET A 66 -27.08 -22.08 15.54
N PHE A 67 -25.96 -22.25 14.82
CA PHE A 67 -25.19 -21.17 14.23
C PHE A 67 -25.68 -20.82 12.83
N THR A 68 -25.95 -21.83 12.00
CA THR A 68 -26.29 -21.68 10.58
C THR A 68 -26.64 -23.04 9.96
N LYS A 69 -27.07 -23.02 8.69
CA LYS A 69 -27.22 -24.23 7.87
C LYS A 69 -25.87 -24.79 7.38
N ARG A 70 -24.81 -23.97 7.32
CA ARG A 70 -23.51 -24.38 6.78
C ARG A 70 -22.33 -23.68 7.45
N LEU A 71 -21.42 -24.45 8.06
CA LEU A 71 -20.26 -23.93 8.78
C LEU A 71 -19.09 -23.53 7.86
N PRO A 72 -18.14 -22.71 8.34
CA PRO A 72 -16.97 -22.25 7.59
C PRO A 72 -15.99 -23.36 7.15
N ALA A 73 -16.01 -24.50 7.84
CA ALA A 73 -15.29 -25.71 7.46
C ALA A 73 -16.28 -26.75 6.89
N PHE A 74 -15.84 -27.55 5.91
CA PHE A 74 -16.63 -28.73 5.53
C PHE A 74 -16.49 -29.86 6.56
N GLY A 75 -15.37 -29.90 7.28
CA GLY A 75 -15.05 -30.90 8.29
C GLY A 75 -15.24 -30.40 9.72
N LEU A 76 -14.18 -29.94 10.38
CA LEU A 76 -14.21 -29.48 11.78
C LEU A 76 -14.19 -27.95 11.87
N TYR A 77 -15.16 -27.37 12.57
CA TYR A 77 -15.14 -25.97 12.99
C TYR A 77 -14.97 -25.93 14.51
N CYS A 78 -13.76 -25.63 14.98
CA CYS A 78 -13.41 -25.55 16.39
C CYS A 78 -13.39 -24.09 16.86
N TRP A 79 -14.16 -23.76 17.89
CA TRP A 79 -14.31 -22.41 18.43
C TRP A 79 -14.22 -22.42 19.96
N HIS A 80 -13.38 -21.57 20.56
CA HIS A 80 -13.16 -21.51 22.03
C HIS A 80 -12.70 -22.86 22.62
N VAL A 81 -11.53 -23.34 22.22
CA VAL A 81 -10.98 -24.64 22.64
C VAL A 81 -9.54 -24.52 23.14
N GLU A 82 -9.23 -25.05 24.31
CA GLU A 82 -7.88 -25.14 24.86
C GLU A 82 -7.43 -26.60 24.92
N GLY A 83 -6.27 -26.93 24.33
CA GLY A 83 -5.71 -28.29 24.39
C GLY A 83 -6.36 -29.29 23.41
N LEU A 84 -6.52 -28.90 22.14
CA LEU A 84 -7.07 -29.77 21.10
C LEU A 84 -6.02 -30.75 20.55
N LYS A 85 -6.31 -32.05 20.50
CA LYS A 85 -5.44 -33.08 19.90
C LYS A 85 -6.17 -33.80 18.78
N LEU A 86 -5.58 -33.86 17.60
CA LEU A 86 -6.07 -34.61 16.44
C LEU A 86 -5.01 -35.68 16.12
N GLU A 87 -5.35 -36.95 16.18
CA GLU A 87 -4.43 -38.04 15.86
C GLU A 87 -5.11 -38.94 14.83
N ASN A 88 -4.52 -39.10 13.67
CA ASN A 88 -5.05 -39.89 12.56
C ASN A 88 -6.48 -39.46 12.19
N VAL A 89 -6.63 -38.19 11.80
CA VAL A 89 -7.91 -37.59 11.40
C VAL A 89 -7.92 -37.32 9.90
N GLU A 90 -8.80 -38.02 9.18
CA GLU A 90 -9.00 -37.93 7.74
C GLU A 90 -10.41 -37.43 7.42
N LEU A 91 -10.49 -36.27 6.76
CA LEU A 91 -11.75 -35.62 6.38
C LEU A 91 -11.75 -35.41 4.87
N THR A 92 -12.69 -36.03 4.18
CA THR A 92 -12.73 -36.03 2.71
C THR A 92 -14.06 -35.51 2.19
N THR A 93 -14.09 -34.99 0.97
CA THR A 93 -15.34 -34.62 0.29
C THR A 93 -15.56 -35.51 -0.93
N ARG A 94 -16.83 -35.75 -1.29
CA ARG A 94 -17.20 -36.51 -2.49
C ARG A 94 -17.28 -35.61 -3.72
N GLU A 95 -17.71 -34.37 -3.53
CA GLU A 95 -17.66 -33.29 -4.53
C GLU A 95 -16.65 -32.20 -4.12
N PRO A 96 -16.17 -31.37 -5.06
CA PRO A 96 -15.35 -30.21 -4.73
C PRO A 96 -16.02 -29.30 -3.70
N ASP A 97 -15.25 -28.86 -2.71
CA ASP A 97 -15.68 -27.90 -1.69
C ASP A 97 -14.63 -26.81 -1.59
N GLU A 98 -15.05 -25.54 -1.71
CA GLU A 98 -14.13 -24.41 -1.66
C GLU A 98 -13.75 -24.04 -0.20
N ARG A 99 -14.45 -24.61 0.80
CA ARG A 99 -14.13 -24.48 2.24
C ARG A 99 -12.94 -25.38 2.61
N THR A 100 -12.27 -25.04 3.70
CA THR A 100 -11.21 -25.89 4.26
C THR A 100 -11.78 -27.03 5.11
N ALA A 101 -10.99 -28.09 5.30
CA ALA A 101 -11.37 -29.25 6.11
C ALA A 101 -11.49 -28.89 7.60
N ILE A 102 -10.63 -28.00 8.10
CA ILE A 102 -10.55 -27.63 9.50
C ILE A 102 -10.42 -26.12 9.62
N VAL A 103 -11.27 -25.51 10.46
CA VAL A 103 -11.17 -24.12 10.90
C VAL A 103 -11.02 -24.10 12.41
N LEU A 104 -10.04 -23.34 12.89
CA LEU A 104 -9.77 -23.13 14.31
C LEU A 104 -9.96 -21.64 14.64
N GLU A 105 -10.81 -21.32 15.59
CA GLU A 105 -11.13 -19.96 16.02
C GLU A 105 -11.03 -19.86 17.55
N ASP A 106 -10.18 -18.97 18.07
CA ASP A 106 -9.83 -18.92 19.50
C ASP A 106 -9.51 -20.30 20.10
N VAL A 107 -8.51 -20.98 19.49
CA VAL A 107 -8.04 -22.30 19.92
C VAL A 107 -6.58 -22.22 20.35
N SER A 108 -6.23 -22.79 21.51
CA SER A 108 -4.85 -22.85 22.03
C SER A 108 -4.37 -24.30 22.22
N ASN A 109 -3.05 -24.50 22.24
CA ASN A 109 -2.38 -25.79 22.54
C ASN A 109 -2.82 -26.96 21.64
N VAL A 110 -2.66 -26.82 20.31
CA VAL A 110 -3.09 -27.82 19.32
C VAL A 110 -1.99 -28.84 18.99
N LEU A 111 -2.34 -30.13 18.96
CA LEU A 111 -1.48 -31.23 18.53
C LEU A 111 -2.14 -31.96 17.35
N ILE A 112 -1.43 -32.16 16.24
CA ILE A 112 -1.89 -32.97 15.09
C ILE A 112 -0.87 -34.07 14.81
N ASP A 113 -1.29 -35.34 14.86
CA ASP A 113 -0.46 -36.54 14.66
C ASP A 113 0.80 -36.59 15.54
N GLY A 114 0.64 -36.22 16.81
CA GLY A 114 1.75 -36.15 17.77
C GLY A 114 2.78 -35.05 17.43
N LYS A 115 2.61 -34.32 16.34
CA LYS A 115 3.32 -33.08 16.06
C LYS A 115 2.55 -31.97 16.76
N ARG A 116 3.26 -31.21 17.58
CA ARG A 116 2.70 -29.98 18.11
C ARG A 116 2.50 -29.05 16.93
N VAL A 117 1.24 -28.75 16.62
CA VAL A 117 0.91 -27.62 15.76
C VAL A 117 0.88 -26.42 16.69
N ASP A 118 2.05 -26.14 17.25
CA ASP A 118 2.37 -24.74 17.46
C ASP A 118 2.50 -24.19 16.06
N ASN A 119 1.83 -23.09 15.75
CA ASN A 119 2.47 -22.22 14.78
C ASN A 119 3.69 -21.66 15.54
N PRO A 120 4.92 -22.19 15.35
CA PRO A 120 6.06 -21.84 16.20
C PRO A 120 6.48 -20.39 15.96
N ALA A 121 5.91 -19.77 14.94
CA ALA A 121 6.11 -18.38 14.60
C ALA A 121 5.31 -17.45 15.56
N LEU A 122 4.23 -17.92 16.20
CA LEU A 122 3.34 -17.07 16.99
C LEU A 122 3.57 -17.15 18.52
N GLY A 123 3.92 -18.29 19.14
CA GLY A 123 4.02 -18.32 20.62
C GLY A 123 2.76 -17.78 21.34
N ASP A 124 2.91 -16.97 22.40
CA ASP A 124 1.81 -16.25 23.11
C ASP A 124 1.26 -15.03 22.33
N TRP A 125 1.73 -14.81 21.10
CA TRP A 125 1.38 -13.66 20.28
C TRP A 125 -0.03 -13.83 19.67
N ARG A 126 -0.99 -13.05 20.19
CA ARG A 126 -2.36 -12.92 19.64
C ARG A 126 -2.54 -11.53 18.99
N PRO A 127 -1.98 -11.27 17.79
CA PRO A 127 -2.04 -9.95 17.14
C PRO A 127 -3.39 -9.62 16.49
N PHE A 128 -4.28 -10.59 16.36
CA PHE A 128 -5.45 -10.49 15.51
C PHE A 128 -6.65 -9.95 16.29
N LYS A 129 -6.78 -8.62 16.38
CA LYS A 129 -8.13 -8.05 16.52
C LYS A 129 -8.81 -8.14 15.17
N GLU A 130 -9.98 -8.76 15.13
CA GLU A 130 -10.80 -8.78 13.92
C GLU A 130 -11.08 -7.35 13.46
N SER A 131 -10.68 -7.04 12.22
CA SER A 131 -11.19 -5.81 11.59
C SER A 131 -12.66 -6.00 11.25
N SER A 132 -13.48 -4.98 11.47
CA SER A 132 -14.91 -4.95 11.13
C SER A 132 -15.22 -5.10 9.63
N ARG A 133 -14.21 -5.29 8.77
CA ARG A 133 -14.32 -5.41 7.30
C ARG A 133 -13.94 -6.79 6.74
N GLY A 134 -13.82 -7.84 7.57
CA GLY A 134 -13.90 -9.24 7.10
C GLY A 134 -12.63 -9.89 6.51
N PHE A 135 -11.41 -9.46 6.89
CA PHE A 135 -10.17 -10.11 6.44
C PHE A 135 -9.74 -11.28 7.35
N ASP A 136 -9.22 -12.39 6.79
CA ASP A 136 -8.60 -13.49 7.55
C ASP A 136 -7.10 -13.20 7.76
N PRO A 137 -6.68 -12.85 8.98
CA PRO A 137 -5.31 -12.42 9.21
C PRO A 137 -4.29 -13.58 9.21
N ARG A 138 -4.74 -14.80 8.89
CA ARG A 138 -3.92 -16.00 8.64
C ARG A 138 -3.67 -16.25 7.16
N ALA A 139 -4.20 -15.40 6.26
CA ALA A 139 -4.23 -15.64 4.81
C ALA A 139 -2.88 -15.86 4.12
N ASN A 140 -1.75 -15.62 4.80
CA ASN A 140 -0.40 -15.85 4.27
C ASN A 140 0.52 -16.60 5.24
N LEU A 141 -0.01 -17.13 6.36
CA LEU A 141 0.81 -17.86 7.34
C LEU A 141 1.40 -19.15 6.76
N ASP A 142 0.72 -19.76 5.79
CA ASP A 142 1.19 -20.93 5.04
C ASP A 142 2.43 -20.64 4.19
N LEU A 143 2.74 -19.37 3.94
CA LEU A 143 3.88 -18.94 3.13
C LEU A 143 5.08 -18.47 3.98
N VAL A 144 4.95 -18.45 5.31
CA VAL A 144 6.04 -18.01 6.20
C VAL A 144 7.16 -19.05 6.17
N PRO A 145 8.40 -18.69 5.77
CA PRO A 145 9.48 -19.67 5.68
C PRO A 145 9.98 -20.08 7.06
N ASN A 146 10.61 -21.26 7.15
CA ASN A 146 11.19 -21.73 8.41
C ASN A 146 12.45 -20.97 8.82
N ALA A 147 13.22 -20.46 7.87
CA ALA A 147 14.41 -19.63 8.10
C ALA A 147 14.04 -18.14 8.29
N GLU A 148 15.04 -17.27 8.48
CA GLU A 148 14.82 -15.81 8.54
C GLU A 148 14.28 -15.25 7.22
N PHE A 149 14.66 -15.86 6.10
CA PHE A 149 14.09 -15.62 4.78
C PHE A 149 14.31 -16.85 3.87
N GLU A 150 13.62 -16.87 2.73
CA GLU A 150 13.76 -17.88 1.68
C GLU A 150 13.71 -17.21 0.31
N VAL A 151 14.64 -17.58 -0.58
CA VAL A 151 14.61 -17.20 -2.00
C VAL A 151 13.97 -18.35 -2.77
N GLY A 152 12.97 -18.04 -3.60
CA GLY A 152 12.28 -19.05 -4.37
C GLY A 152 11.53 -18.48 -5.56
N CYS A 153 10.52 -19.22 -6.01
CA CYS A 153 9.64 -18.83 -7.09
C CYS A 153 8.18 -19.16 -6.73
N ASP A 154 7.25 -18.39 -7.26
CA ASP A 154 5.84 -18.78 -7.34
C ASP A 154 5.39 -18.83 -8.82
N LYS A 155 4.09 -18.97 -9.06
CA LYS A 155 3.50 -19.05 -10.42
C LYS A 155 3.79 -17.82 -11.31
N HIS A 156 4.24 -16.71 -10.74
CA HIS A 156 4.55 -15.46 -11.43
C HIS A 156 6.05 -15.22 -11.64
N GLY A 157 6.94 -15.96 -10.97
CA GLY A 157 8.39 -15.82 -11.14
C GLY A 157 9.17 -15.79 -9.82
N PRO A 158 10.36 -15.17 -9.77
CA PRO A 158 11.19 -15.07 -8.56
C PRO A 158 10.51 -14.29 -7.43
N ILE A 159 10.71 -14.72 -6.18
CA ILE A 159 10.22 -14.06 -4.97
C ILE A 159 11.12 -14.35 -3.77
N VAL A 160 11.40 -13.32 -2.96
CA VAL A 160 12.04 -13.45 -1.64
C VAL A 160 10.95 -13.35 -0.57
N ARG A 161 10.87 -14.35 0.32
CA ARG A 161 9.95 -14.34 1.47
C ARG A 161 10.75 -14.14 2.74
N VAL A 162 10.47 -13.07 3.46
CA VAL A 162 11.09 -12.74 4.74
C VAL A 162 10.19 -13.18 5.88
N ASN A 163 10.74 -13.92 6.84
CA ASN A 163 10.04 -14.29 8.06
C ASN A 163 10.21 -13.20 9.12
N MET A 164 9.21 -12.34 9.24
CA MET A 164 9.13 -11.24 10.21
C MET A 164 9.17 -11.68 11.68
N LEU A 165 8.97 -12.96 11.94
CA LEU A 165 8.96 -13.54 13.28
C LEU A 165 10.35 -14.06 13.67
N LYS A 166 11.26 -14.22 12.71
CA LYS A 166 12.61 -14.74 12.92
C LYS A 166 13.72 -13.80 12.48
N ILE A 167 13.47 -12.90 11.54
CA ILE A 167 14.47 -12.00 10.96
C ILE A 167 15.18 -11.17 12.05
N LYS A 168 16.52 -11.19 12.00
CA LYS A 168 17.40 -10.43 12.89
C LYS A 168 18.38 -9.56 12.11
N ASP A 169 18.81 -10.04 10.93
CA ASP A 169 19.77 -9.33 10.09
C ASP A 169 19.14 -9.00 8.72
N TRP A 170 18.78 -7.73 8.56
CA TRP A 170 18.22 -7.22 7.32
C TRP A 170 19.21 -7.23 6.16
N THR A 171 20.51 -7.10 6.44
CA THR A 171 21.55 -7.04 5.39
C THR A 171 21.78 -8.39 4.72
N ALA A 172 21.33 -9.47 5.35
CA ALA A 172 21.40 -10.82 4.78
C ALA A 172 20.27 -11.10 3.78
N VAL A 173 19.19 -10.30 3.77
CA VAL A 173 18.03 -10.52 2.90
C VAL A 173 18.34 -10.06 1.48
N PRO A 174 18.28 -10.95 0.46
CA PRO A 174 18.54 -10.56 -0.92
C PRO A 174 17.61 -9.45 -1.39
N GLY A 175 18.20 -8.42 -2.00
CA GLY A 175 17.50 -7.22 -2.45
C GLY A 175 17.41 -6.11 -1.40
N VAL A 176 17.63 -6.36 -0.10
CA VAL A 176 17.71 -5.29 0.91
C VAL A 176 19.10 -4.69 0.87
N LYS A 177 19.23 -3.49 0.29
CA LYS A 177 20.50 -2.73 0.30
C LYS A 177 20.70 -2.07 1.66
N LYS A 178 19.62 -1.58 2.28
CA LYS A 178 19.67 -0.86 3.55
C LYS A 178 18.38 -0.91 4.35
N ALA A 179 18.51 -0.85 5.67
CA ALA A 179 17.40 -0.80 6.61
C ALA A 179 17.70 0.17 7.77
N TRP A 180 16.88 1.20 7.92
CA TRP A 180 16.90 2.09 9.08
C TRP A 180 15.80 1.65 10.05
N LYS A 181 16.16 1.42 11.31
CA LYS A 181 15.17 1.20 12.37
C LYS A 181 14.75 2.55 12.95
N ALA A 182 13.49 2.93 12.72
CA ALA A 182 12.94 4.14 13.30
C ALA A 182 12.83 4.00 14.84
N HIS A 183 13.40 4.95 15.56
CA HIS A 183 13.33 5.03 17.01
C HIS A 183 12.21 5.98 17.44
N TYR A 184 11.23 5.45 18.18
CA TYR A 184 10.12 6.21 18.75
C TYR A 184 10.34 6.41 20.25
N PRO A 185 10.35 7.65 20.77
CA PRO A 185 10.14 7.86 22.19
C PRO A 185 8.77 7.25 22.53
N ALA A 186 8.74 6.34 23.51
CA ALA A 186 7.63 5.46 23.87
C ALA A 186 6.24 6.01 23.46
N ALA A 187 5.58 5.32 22.53
CA ALA A 187 4.22 5.64 22.14
C ALA A 187 3.32 5.64 23.39
N SER A 188 2.51 6.69 23.58
CA SER A 188 1.45 6.67 24.58
C SER A 188 0.50 5.50 24.29
N GLU A 189 -0.13 4.92 25.32
CA GLU A 189 -1.09 3.81 25.16
C GLU A 189 -2.21 4.13 24.15
N ASP A 190 -2.54 5.43 23.99
CA ASP A 190 -3.56 5.96 23.05
C ASP A 190 -3.02 6.39 21.68
N ALA A 191 -1.74 6.16 21.36
CA ALA A 191 -1.20 6.59 20.06
C ALA A 191 -1.80 5.75 18.92
N GLU A 192 -2.61 6.36 18.06
CA GLU A 192 -3.02 5.76 16.80
C GLU A 192 -1.80 5.65 15.85
N PHE A 193 -1.79 4.54 15.11
CA PHE A 193 -0.68 4.05 14.31
C PHE A 193 -0.11 5.10 13.32
N SER A 194 1.22 5.16 13.21
CA SER A 194 1.91 5.95 12.18
C SER A 194 2.33 5.07 11.03
N ASN A 195 1.88 5.39 9.82
CA ASN A 195 2.55 4.89 8.65
C ASN A 195 3.72 5.79 8.28
N LEU A 196 4.88 5.19 8.03
CA LEU A 196 6.05 5.83 7.44
C LEU A 196 5.89 6.06 5.92
N ILE A 197 4.66 6.04 5.38
CA ILE A 197 4.37 6.24 3.94
C ILE A 197 4.98 7.56 3.43
N LEU A 198 5.11 8.57 4.29
CA LEU A 198 5.84 9.80 4.02
C LEU A 198 7.26 9.70 4.58
N SER A 199 8.11 8.97 3.87
CA SER A 199 9.55 8.92 4.17
C SER A 199 10.34 9.12 2.88
N GLU A 200 11.44 9.85 3.02
CA GLU A 200 12.38 10.11 1.93
C GLU A 200 13.78 9.62 2.31
N VAL A 201 14.55 9.23 1.30
CA VAL A 201 15.98 9.00 1.45
C VAL A 201 16.69 9.87 0.43
N VAL A 202 17.65 10.66 0.90
CA VAL A 202 18.39 11.62 0.08
C VAL A 202 19.89 11.43 0.30
N ASP A 203 20.64 11.46 -0.81
CA ASP A 203 22.09 11.70 -0.77
C ASP A 203 22.31 13.19 -0.47
N VAL A 204 22.68 13.49 0.76
CA VAL A 204 22.70 14.87 1.27
C VAL A 204 23.94 15.65 0.88
N ASP A 205 25.02 14.97 0.47
CA ASP A 205 26.30 15.60 0.12
C ASP A 205 26.73 15.35 -1.32
N GLY A 206 25.96 14.56 -2.08
CA GLY A 206 26.27 14.18 -3.46
C GLY A 206 27.49 13.27 -3.56
N ARG A 207 27.89 12.63 -2.46
CA ARG A 207 29.04 11.72 -2.37
C ARG A 207 28.63 10.32 -1.91
N GLY A 208 27.32 10.03 -1.94
CA GLY A 208 26.74 8.74 -1.55
C GLY A 208 26.39 8.63 -0.07
N THR A 209 26.42 9.73 0.71
CA THR A 209 26.01 9.68 2.12
C THR A 209 24.49 9.77 2.23
N LEU A 210 23.83 8.66 2.55
CA LEU A 210 22.37 8.61 2.57
C LEU A 210 21.82 8.99 3.94
N HIS A 211 20.84 9.88 3.95
CA HIS A 211 20.04 10.18 5.13
C HIS A 211 18.58 9.85 4.89
N ALA A 212 17.97 9.20 5.89
CA ALA A 212 16.56 8.88 5.90
C ALA A 212 15.78 9.96 6.67
N PHE A 213 14.69 10.43 6.09
CA PHE A 213 13.73 11.36 6.69
C PHE A 213 12.39 10.66 6.81
N ALA A 214 11.78 10.72 7.99
CA ALA A 214 10.62 9.91 8.31
C ALA A 214 9.59 10.70 9.13
N CYS A 215 8.32 10.70 8.69
CA CYS A 215 7.22 11.15 9.53
C CYS A 215 6.94 10.15 10.66
N ILE A 216 6.93 10.66 11.88
CA ILE A 216 6.66 9.93 13.11
C ILE A 216 5.30 10.34 13.66
N ASN A 217 4.45 9.34 13.93
CA ASN A 217 3.17 9.43 14.62
C ASN A 217 2.09 10.23 13.88
N TRP A 218 0.95 9.60 13.59
CA TRP A 218 -0.19 10.27 12.93
C TRP A 218 -0.72 11.47 13.73
N ASP A 219 -0.85 11.34 15.05
CA ASP A 219 -1.46 12.36 15.92
C ASP A 219 -0.43 13.26 16.63
N GLN A 220 0.81 12.80 16.74
CA GLN A 220 1.90 13.63 17.26
C GLN A 220 2.68 14.35 16.18
N SER A 221 2.61 13.91 14.91
CA SER A 221 3.17 14.54 13.71
C SER A 221 4.52 15.20 13.99
N ARG A 222 5.56 14.36 13.95
CA ARG A 222 6.97 14.76 14.04
C ARG A 222 7.69 14.27 12.80
N ILE A 223 8.86 14.82 12.52
CA ILE A 223 9.78 14.29 11.52
C ILE A 223 11.08 13.90 12.23
N ALA A 224 11.73 12.84 11.77
CA ALA A 224 13.07 12.49 12.21
C ALA A 224 14.01 12.34 11.02
N ARG A 225 15.29 12.63 11.27
CA ARG A 225 16.39 12.34 10.36
C ARG A 225 17.32 11.32 10.97
N TYR A 226 17.71 10.35 10.16
CA TYR A 226 18.69 9.32 10.49
C TYR A 226 19.88 9.45 9.56
N ASP A 227 21.08 9.23 10.09
CA ASP A 227 22.28 9.12 9.27
C ASP A 227 22.37 7.77 8.56
N ASP A 228 23.42 7.63 7.76
CA ASP A 228 23.72 6.45 6.99
C ASP A 228 23.84 5.17 7.87
N ASN A 229 24.21 5.29 9.14
CA ASN A 229 24.37 4.14 10.05
C ASN A 229 23.11 3.82 10.86
N GLY A 230 21.99 4.51 10.61
CA GLY A 230 20.76 4.32 11.37
C GLY A 230 20.70 5.12 12.67
N LYS A 231 21.66 5.99 12.96
CA LYS A 231 21.62 6.84 14.16
C LYS A 231 20.63 7.96 13.92
N CYS A 232 19.64 8.08 14.80
CA CYS A 232 18.75 9.24 14.84
C CYS A 232 19.56 10.50 15.18
N LEU A 233 19.61 11.45 14.25
CA LEU A 233 20.32 12.72 14.42
C LEU A 233 19.46 13.73 15.15
N TRP A 234 18.18 13.82 14.78
CA TRP A 234 17.21 14.68 15.42
C TRP A 234 15.78 14.15 15.22
N VAL A 235 14.90 14.60 16.11
CA VAL A 235 13.44 14.50 15.99
C VAL A 235 12.90 15.91 16.16
N SER A 236 12.06 16.37 15.23
CA SER A 236 11.46 17.69 15.28
C SER A 236 10.57 17.83 16.52
N ASP A 237 10.29 19.08 16.91
CA ASP A 237 9.19 19.37 17.81
C ASP A 237 7.86 18.85 17.23
N LYS A 238 6.88 18.60 18.11
CA LYS A 238 5.53 18.20 17.69
C LYS A 238 4.93 19.33 16.85
N HIS A 239 4.49 19.03 15.64
CA HIS A 239 3.80 19.97 14.77
C HIS A 239 2.33 19.57 14.56
N LEU A 240 1.65 20.31 13.68
CA LEU A 240 0.25 20.09 13.34
C LEU A 240 0.03 18.69 12.76
N ARG A 241 -1.20 18.18 12.92
CA ARG A 241 -1.58 16.85 12.44
C ARG A 241 -1.32 16.73 10.95
N ARG A 242 -0.66 15.66 10.53
CA ARG A 242 -0.40 15.32 9.12
C ARG A 242 -1.70 15.31 8.31
N SER A 243 -1.65 15.85 7.10
CA SER A 243 -2.73 15.73 6.11
C SER A 243 -2.52 14.49 5.24
N GLY A 244 -3.52 13.63 5.03
CA GLY A 244 -3.57 12.57 3.99
C GLY A 244 -2.33 11.67 3.80
N ASP A 245 -2.38 10.70 2.88
CA ASP A 245 -1.19 9.95 2.44
C ASP A 245 -0.49 10.64 1.25
N GLU A 246 -1.14 11.65 0.67
CA GLU A 246 -0.79 12.35 -0.57
C GLU A 246 -0.07 13.68 -0.33
N SER A 247 0.16 14.04 0.94
CA SER A 247 0.83 15.28 1.35
C SER A 247 2.34 15.31 1.09
N ARG A 248 2.96 14.16 0.76
CA ARG A 248 4.40 14.00 0.45
C ARG A 248 5.33 14.50 1.59
N LEU A 249 6.64 14.27 1.47
CA LEU A 249 7.66 14.82 2.38
C LEU A 249 8.92 15.27 1.61
N PRO A 250 8.84 16.23 0.68
CA PRO A 250 10.00 16.61 -0.13
C PRO A 250 11.19 17.05 0.73
N VAL A 251 12.35 16.50 0.41
CA VAL A 251 13.65 16.89 0.99
C VAL A 251 14.56 17.35 -0.14
N LEU A 252 14.73 18.66 -0.27
CA LEU A 252 15.42 19.30 -1.40
C LEU A 252 15.89 20.71 -1.07
N ASP A 253 16.86 21.22 -1.82
CA ASP A 253 17.31 22.62 -1.75
C ASP A 253 16.24 23.52 -2.36
N LEU A 254 15.39 24.07 -1.50
CA LEU A 254 14.16 24.76 -1.89
C LEU A 254 14.47 26.18 -2.38
N ASP A 255 15.36 26.88 -1.68
CA ASP A 255 15.70 28.28 -1.96
C ASP A 255 16.98 28.48 -2.80
N GLY A 256 17.69 27.40 -3.13
CA GLY A 256 18.89 27.39 -3.96
C GLY A 256 20.16 27.82 -3.21
N ASP A 257 20.18 27.71 -1.88
CA ASP A 257 21.31 28.11 -1.04
C ASP A 257 22.37 27.00 -0.84
N GLY A 258 22.10 25.79 -1.36
CA GLY A 258 22.97 24.62 -1.26
C GLY A 258 22.75 23.79 0.02
N THR A 259 21.78 24.16 0.86
CA THR A 259 21.29 23.35 1.98
C THR A 259 19.92 22.77 1.66
N LEU A 260 19.56 21.64 2.28
CA LEU A 260 18.27 21.01 2.02
C LEU A 260 17.23 21.46 3.05
N GLU A 261 15.99 21.60 2.61
CA GLU A 261 14.81 21.78 3.44
C GLU A 261 13.96 20.52 3.46
N VAL A 262 13.21 20.33 4.55
CA VAL A 262 12.12 19.34 4.62
C VAL A 262 10.79 20.09 4.59
N VAL A 263 9.95 19.78 3.61
CA VAL A 263 8.62 20.39 3.45
C VAL A 263 7.55 19.39 3.84
N SER A 264 6.59 19.83 4.67
CA SER A 264 5.45 19.00 5.11
C SER A 264 4.16 19.80 5.04
N VAL A 265 3.06 19.08 4.80
CA VAL A 265 1.70 19.64 4.85
C VAL A 265 0.90 19.03 6.00
N SER A 266 0.20 19.89 6.72
CA SER A 266 -0.62 19.52 7.88
C SER A 266 -2.02 20.11 7.81
N GLU A 267 -2.95 19.50 8.53
CA GLU A 267 -4.36 19.89 8.57
C GLU A 267 -4.79 20.40 9.95
N TYR A 268 -5.73 21.34 9.93
CA TYR A 268 -6.40 21.81 11.13
C TYR A 268 -7.69 21.03 11.38
N THR A 269 -7.65 20.11 12.35
CA THR A 269 -8.78 19.21 12.67
C THR A 269 -10.00 19.90 13.29
N SER A 270 -9.86 21.11 13.83
CA SER A 270 -10.94 21.81 14.54
C SER A 270 -11.56 22.97 13.77
N LYS A 271 -10.83 23.55 12.81
CA LYS A 271 -11.24 24.77 12.09
C LYS A 271 -11.22 24.67 10.56
N GLY A 272 -10.72 23.55 10.00
CA GLY A 272 -10.53 23.40 8.56
C GLY A 272 -9.32 24.15 8.02
N GLY A 273 -8.95 23.86 6.77
CA GLY A 273 -7.69 24.31 6.18
C GLY A 273 -6.47 23.55 6.73
N GLY A 274 -5.30 24.17 6.70
CA GLY A 274 -4.05 23.52 7.08
C GLY A 274 -2.86 24.46 7.13
N ALA A 275 -1.66 23.88 7.09
CA ALA A 275 -0.41 24.62 7.08
C ALA A 275 0.63 23.95 6.19
N ILE A 276 1.49 24.76 5.58
CA ILE A 276 2.76 24.31 5.04
C ILE A 276 3.82 24.59 6.11
N LEU A 277 4.66 23.59 6.39
CA LEU A 277 5.77 23.69 7.32
C LEU A 277 7.07 23.42 6.56
N CYS A 278 8.06 24.27 6.78
CA CYS A 278 9.40 24.11 6.24
C CYS A 278 10.41 24.01 7.38
N PHE A 279 11.20 22.93 7.37
CA PHE A 279 12.20 22.64 8.39
C PHE A 279 13.60 22.67 7.78
N ASP A 280 14.55 23.13 8.58
CA ASP A 280 15.97 22.98 8.30
C ASP A 280 16.35 21.50 8.42
N SER A 281 16.84 20.88 7.34
CA SER A 281 17.12 19.44 7.32
C SER A 281 18.29 19.04 8.23
N GLU A 282 19.19 19.96 8.58
CA GLU A 282 20.34 19.69 9.44
C GLU A 282 19.94 19.62 10.91
N THR A 283 19.07 20.51 11.34
CA THR A 283 18.74 20.70 12.75
C THR A 283 17.34 20.23 13.14
N GLY A 284 16.45 20.00 12.17
CA GLY A 284 15.04 19.67 12.39
C GLY A 284 14.21 20.84 12.93
N LYS A 285 14.77 22.06 12.95
CA LYS A 285 14.08 23.26 13.43
C LYS A 285 13.17 23.82 12.34
N LEU A 286 12.00 24.31 12.74
CA LEU A 286 11.08 25.01 11.85
C LEU A 286 11.74 26.31 11.34
N LYS A 287 11.97 26.42 10.02
CA LYS A 287 12.39 27.67 9.36
C LYS A 287 11.21 28.63 9.28
N TRP A 288 10.07 28.14 8.80
CA TRP A 288 8.83 28.90 8.72
C TRP A 288 7.60 27.99 8.66
N GLN A 289 6.45 28.55 9.03
CA GLN A 289 5.13 27.94 8.87
C GLN A 289 4.18 28.95 8.24
N LYS A 290 3.38 28.49 7.29
CA LYS A 290 2.31 29.28 6.68
C LYS A 290 0.97 28.63 6.94
N ASP A 291 0.09 29.35 7.62
CA ASP A 291 -1.26 28.90 7.95
C ASP A 291 -2.29 29.32 6.91
N PHE A 292 -3.25 28.43 6.68
CA PHE A 292 -4.34 28.61 5.74
C PHE A 292 -5.68 28.35 6.41
N GLU A 293 -6.60 29.28 6.21
CA GLU A 293 -8.00 29.07 6.55
C GLU A 293 -8.68 28.25 5.44
N GLY A 294 -9.60 27.38 5.83
CA GLY A 294 -10.33 26.54 4.90
C GLY A 294 -11.53 25.90 5.58
N GLU A 295 -12.38 25.27 4.78
CA GLU A 295 -13.53 24.53 5.29
C GLU A 295 -13.07 23.22 5.95
N TYR A 296 -13.72 22.84 7.05
CA TYR A 296 -13.46 21.55 7.68
C TYR A 296 -14.23 20.47 6.95
N TYR A 297 -13.50 19.48 6.44
CA TYR A 297 -14.08 18.27 5.89
C TYR A 297 -13.34 17.06 6.42
N LYS A 298 -14.11 16.03 6.75
CA LYS A 298 -13.58 14.77 7.26
C LYS A 298 -12.97 13.98 6.10
N ASN A 299 -11.69 13.61 6.21
CA ASN A 299 -10.94 12.82 5.24
C ASN A 299 -10.55 13.56 3.94
N LEU A 300 -10.31 14.88 3.98
CA LEU A 300 -9.65 15.52 2.86
C LEU A 300 -8.16 15.16 2.83
N GLU A 301 -7.64 15.12 1.62
CA GLU A 301 -6.22 15.04 1.34
C GLU A 301 -5.77 16.43 0.89
N SER A 302 -4.59 16.86 1.34
CA SER A 302 -3.96 18.11 0.92
C SER A 302 -2.76 17.80 0.03
N PRO A 303 -3.00 17.42 -1.25
CA PRO A 303 -1.92 17.12 -2.17
C PRO A 303 -1.03 18.35 -2.38
N MET A 304 0.27 18.09 -2.54
CA MET A 304 1.29 19.11 -2.73
C MET A 304 2.15 18.79 -3.94
N ALA A 305 2.46 19.80 -4.75
CA ALA A 305 3.44 19.79 -5.81
C ALA A 305 4.60 20.75 -5.45
N VAL A 306 5.84 20.33 -5.72
CA VAL A 306 7.03 21.16 -5.51
C VAL A 306 7.83 21.17 -6.81
N GLY A 307 7.85 22.31 -7.50
CA GLY A 307 8.39 22.45 -8.85
C GLY A 307 8.86 23.87 -9.14
N HIS A 308 9.42 24.08 -10.33
CA HIS A 308 9.91 25.35 -10.82
C HIS A 308 8.77 26.19 -11.41
N PHE A 309 7.85 26.68 -10.59
CA PHE A 309 6.64 27.37 -11.09
C PHE A 309 6.89 28.83 -11.51
N SER A 310 7.72 29.56 -10.78
CA SER A 310 8.02 30.98 -11.04
C SER A 310 9.50 31.28 -11.29
N ASP A 311 10.39 30.33 -10.99
CA ASP A 311 11.84 30.45 -11.16
C ASP A 311 12.43 29.10 -11.61
N ARG A 312 13.34 29.14 -12.60
CA ARG A 312 13.96 27.95 -13.22
C ARG A 312 15.05 27.29 -12.35
N LYS A 313 15.41 27.91 -11.24
CA LYS A 313 16.50 27.46 -10.36
C LYS A 313 16.05 27.24 -8.93
N LYS A 314 14.90 27.78 -8.54
CA LYS A 314 14.33 27.66 -7.20
C LYS A 314 13.01 26.94 -7.26
N TYR A 315 12.70 26.21 -6.21
CA TYR A 315 11.45 25.49 -6.13
C TYR A 315 10.39 26.36 -5.43
N ASP A 316 9.18 26.27 -5.95
CA ASP A 316 7.96 26.81 -5.36
C ASP A 316 7.10 25.66 -4.85
N ILE A 317 6.17 25.98 -3.96
CA ILE A 317 5.27 25.01 -3.33
C ILE A 317 3.83 25.34 -3.71
N ALA A 318 3.17 24.41 -4.39
CA ALA A 318 1.74 24.47 -4.67
C ALA A 318 1.01 23.41 -3.84
N VAL A 319 0.00 23.82 -3.07
CA VAL A 319 -0.78 22.93 -2.21
C VAL A 319 -2.26 23.22 -2.34
N ARG A 320 -3.09 22.17 -2.30
CA ARG A 320 -4.54 22.30 -2.24
C ARG A 320 -5.03 22.10 -0.82
N PHE A 321 -5.77 23.08 -0.29
CA PHE A 321 -6.59 22.92 0.91
C PHE A 321 -8.07 23.09 0.55
N GLY A 322 -8.83 21.99 0.57
CA GLY A 322 -10.21 21.95 0.07
C GLY A 322 -10.28 22.38 -1.38
N THR A 323 -11.10 23.40 -1.69
CA THR A 323 -11.24 23.96 -3.05
C THR A 323 -10.25 25.09 -3.37
N VAL A 324 -9.25 25.37 -2.53
CA VAL A 324 -8.30 26.46 -2.80
C VAL A 324 -6.91 25.88 -3.05
N VAL A 325 -6.33 26.27 -4.18
CA VAL A 325 -4.91 26.03 -4.49
C VAL A 325 -4.13 27.27 -4.09
N TYR A 326 -3.07 27.08 -3.32
CA TYR A 326 -2.14 28.12 -2.90
C TYR A 326 -0.77 27.82 -3.48
N CYS A 327 -0.10 28.86 -3.98
CA CYS A 327 1.30 28.76 -4.40
C CYS A 327 2.16 29.74 -3.60
N MET A 328 3.32 29.27 -3.16
CA MET A 328 4.26 29.99 -2.31
C MET A 328 5.67 29.83 -2.86
N ASP A 329 6.50 30.85 -2.65
CA ASP A 329 7.93 30.70 -2.86
C ASP A 329 8.59 29.89 -1.73
N ALA A 330 9.88 29.62 -1.89
CA ALA A 330 10.71 28.91 -0.92
C ALA A 330 10.71 29.49 0.52
N ASN A 331 10.31 30.76 0.69
CA ASN A 331 10.26 31.46 1.97
C ASN A 331 8.84 31.56 2.55
N GLY A 332 7.86 30.88 1.94
CA GLY A 332 6.46 30.93 2.36
C GLY A 332 5.75 32.24 2.01
N LYS A 333 6.29 33.03 1.07
CA LYS A 333 5.60 34.20 0.53
C LYS A 333 4.63 33.74 -0.54
N ALA A 334 3.38 34.18 -0.43
CA ALA A 334 2.36 33.86 -1.42
C ALA A 334 2.71 34.45 -2.79
N LEU A 335 2.69 33.59 -3.81
CA LEU A 335 2.81 33.97 -5.21
C LEU A 335 1.41 34.20 -5.80
N TRP A 336 0.53 33.23 -5.65
CA TRP A 336 -0.85 33.31 -6.08
C TRP A 336 -1.76 32.36 -5.28
N LYS A 337 -3.06 32.53 -5.42
CA LYS A 337 -4.08 31.60 -4.93
C LYS A 337 -5.23 31.53 -5.92
N TYR A 338 -5.81 30.35 -6.06
CA TYR A 338 -6.93 30.10 -6.95
C TYR A 338 -8.04 29.32 -6.23
N LYS A 339 -9.29 29.82 -6.28
CA LYS A 339 -10.46 29.11 -5.77
C LYS A 339 -11.05 28.28 -6.91
N LEU A 340 -10.90 26.97 -6.83
CA LEU A 340 -11.55 26.02 -7.73
C LEU A 340 -13.06 26.24 -7.68
N THR A 341 -13.69 26.22 -8.85
CA THR A 341 -15.14 26.43 -9.03
C THR A 341 -15.95 25.15 -8.85
N ASP A 342 -15.31 24.07 -8.39
CA ASP A 342 -15.95 22.78 -8.18
C ASP A 342 -16.85 22.79 -6.95
N LYS A 343 -17.94 22.02 -7.03
CA LYS A 343 -18.85 21.79 -5.91
C LYS A 343 -18.32 20.73 -4.95
N TYR A 344 -17.41 19.87 -5.41
CA TYR A 344 -16.82 18.80 -4.62
C TYR A 344 -15.29 18.88 -4.70
N ASP A 345 -14.63 18.69 -3.57
CA ASP A 345 -13.21 19.02 -3.37
C ASP A 345 -12.32 17.81 -3.16
N TYR A 346 -12.86 16.60 -3.32
CA TYR A 346 -12.07 15.38 -3.20
C TYR A 346 -11.29 15.09 -4.48
N GLY A 347 -10.04 14.66 -4.32
CA GLY A 347 -9.12 14.26 -5.38
C GLY A 347 -7.74 13.99 -4.78
N HIS A 348 -7.06 12.98 -5.31
CA HIS A 348 -5.86 12.40 -4.68
C HIS A 348 -4.57 13.15 -4.98
N GLU A 349 -4.37 13.58 -6.23
CA GLU A 349 -3.05 14.03 -6.68
C GLU A 349 -3.06 15.46 -7.24
N MET A 350 -1.95 16.16 -6.96
CA MET A 350 -1.45 17.26 -7.76
C MET A 350 -0.17 16.78 -8.45
N TYR A 351 -0.03 17.15 -9.72
CA TYR A 351 1.13 16.79 -10.54
C TYR A 351 1.69 18.05 -11.21
N TRP A 352 2.95 17.99 -11.63
CA TRP A 352 3.62 19.10 -12.28
C TRP A 352 4.63 18.60 -13.30
N TYR A 353 4.82 19.36 -14.38
CA TYR A 353 5.74 19.04 -15.45
C TYR A 353 5.95 20.29 -16.33
N ASP A 354 7.17 20.52 -16.82
CA ASP A 354 7.46 21.50 -17.88
C ASP A 354 6.95 20.97 -19.22
N ILE A 355 5.75 21.42 -19.63
CA ILE A 355 5.05 20.86 -20.80
C ILE A 355 5.28 21.63 -22.10
N ASP A 356 5.83 22.85 -22.04
CA ASP A 356 6.22 23.64 -23.22
C ASP A 356 7.73 23.83 -23.38
N GLY A 357 8.54 23.25 -22.47
CA GLY A 357 9.99 23.27 -22.53
C GLY A 357 10.60 24.63 -22.20
N ASP A 358 9.85 25.51 -21.52
CA ASP A 358 10.33 26.85 -21.18
C ASP A 358 11.18 26.88 -19.91
N GLY A 359 11.31 25.74 -19.21
CA GLY A 359 12.03 25.57 -17.96
C GLY A 359 11.24 25.93 -16.71
N LEU A 360 9.94 26.22 -16.84
CA LEU A 360 8.98 26.35 -15.75
C LEU A 360 7.98 25.20 -15.81
N ASP A 361 7.55 24.73 -14.64
CA ASP A 361 6.58 23.65 -14.55
C ASP A 361 5.14 24.19 -14.58
N GLU A 362 4.28 23.54 -15.36
CA GLU A 362 2.83 23.63 -15.25
C GLU A 362 2.31 22.74 -14.12
N ILE A 363 1.09 23.02 -13.65
CA ILE A 363 0.48 22.33 -12.51
C ILE A 363 -0.87 21.75 -12.92
N PHE A 364 -1.07 20.48 -12.61
CA PHE A 364 -2.31 19.76 -12.84
C PHE A 364 -3.00 19.45 -11.52
N VAL A 365 -4.25 19.88 -11.39
CA VAL A 365 -5.06 19.70 -10.18
C VAL A 365 -6.36 19.04 -10.55
N ASN A 366 -6.66 17.98 -9.81
CA ASN A 366 -7.84 17.19 -10.07
C ASN A 366 -8.79 17.15 -8.86
N THR A 367 -10.09 17.26 -9.16
CA THR A 367 -11.20 17.17 -8.22
C THR A 367 -12.29 16.27 -8.80
N ASN A 368 -13.24 15.87 -7.96
CA ASN A 368 -14.51 15.32 -8.44
C ASN A 368 -15.12 16.32 -9.43
N HIS A 369 -15.40 15.90 -10.67
CA HIS A 369 -15.98 16.70 -11.76
C HIS A 369 -15.04 17.61 -12.56
N LYS A 370 -13.76 17.75 -12.18
CA LYS A 370 -12.89 18.67 -12.88
C LYS A 370 -11.41 18.33 -12.81
N MET A 371 -10.76 18.41 -13.97
CA MET A 371 -9.32 18.54 -14.09
C MET A 371 -9.01 19.98 -14.52
N THR A 372 -8.09 20.66 -13.84
CA THR A 372 -7.62 22.00 -14.19
C THR A 372 -6.11 22.00 -14.36
N ALA A 373 -5.65 22.47 -15.52
CA ALA A 373 -4.25 22.75 -15.78
C ALA A 373 -3.97 24.25 -15.58
N PHE A 374 -2.88 24.55 -14.88
CA PHE A 374 -2.39 25.90 -14.61
C PHE A 374 -1.00 26.07 -15.19
N ARG A 375 -0.71 27.28 -15.69
CA ARG A 375 0.68 27.75 -15.77
C ARG A 375 1.26 27.93 -14.38
N GLY A 376 2.59 27.96 -14.28
CA GLY A 376 3.27 28.21 -13.01
C GLY A 376 2.89 29.53 -12.30
N ASP A 377 2.36 30.51 -13.03
CA ASP A 377 1.85 31.79 -12.48
C ASP A 377 0.40 31.72 -11.94
N GLY A 378 -0.25 30.56 -12.02
CA GLY A 378 -1.61 30.31 -11.55
C GLY A 378 -2.70 30.69 -12.55
N THR A 379 -2.36 31.11 -13.77
CA THR A 379 -3.34 31.27 -14.86
C THR A 379 -3.79 29.92 -15.39
N ILE A 380 -5.09 29.79 -15.71
CA ILE A 380 -5.63 28.55 -16.27
C ILE A 380 -5.18 28.39 -17.72
N LEU A 381 -4.60 27.22 -18.03
CA LEU A 381 -4.36 26.78 -19.40
C LEU A 381 -5.66 26.24 -20.02
N TRP A 382 -6.24 25.24 -19.37
CA TRP A 382 -7.49 24.59 -19.80
C TRP A 382 -8.14 23.86 -18.64
N GLN A 383 -9.38 23.43 -18.86
CA GLN A 383 -10.15 22.65 -17.90
C GLN A 383 -10.93 21.55 -18.62
N ASP A 384 -10.86 20.32 -18.11
CA ASP A 384 -11.84 19.29 -18.44
C ASP A 384 -12.97 19.34 -17.40
N ASN A 385 -14.17 19.73 -17.85
CA ASN A 385 -15.38 19.76 -17.02
C ASN A 385 -16.35 18.60 -17.36
N THR A 386 -15.89 17.60 -18.11
CA THR A 386 -16.70 16.44 -18.50
C THR A 386 -16.60 15.29 -17.52
N GLN A 387 -15.55 15.28 -16.70
CA GLN A 387 -15.32 14.33 -15.61
C GLN A 387 -16.52 14.28 -14.66
N GLN A 388 -16.84 13.11 -14.11
CA GLN A 388 -17.84 12.95 -13.06
C GLN A 388 -17.22 12.59 -11.71
N TRP A 389 -16.07 11.93 -11.71
CA TRP A 389 -15.39 11.48 -10.50
C TRP A 389 -13.91 11.82 -10.55
N HIS A 390 -13.28 11.98 -9.39
CA HIS A 390 -11.84 12.20 -9.35
C HIS A 390 -11.04 11.04 -9.97
N SER A 391 -9.81 11.37 -10.33
CA SER A 391 -8.72 10.50 -10.74
C SER A 391 -7.85 10.16 -9.54
N ASP A 392 -7.35 8.93 -9.55
CA ASP A 392 -6.43 8.43 -8.53
C ASP A 392 -4.96 8.68 -8.87
N PHE A 393 -4.68 9.04 -10.12
CA PHE A 393 -3.34 9.29 -10.64
C PHE A 393 -3.34 10.33 -11.76
N ILE A 394 -2.22 11.04 -11.88
CA ILE A 394 -1.87 11.90 -13.02
C ILE A 394 -0.42 11.61 -13.42
N GLY A 395 -0.10 11.62 -14.71
CA GLY A 395 1.28 11.54 -15.19
C GLY A 395 1.46 12.30 -16.50
N CYS A 396 2.67 12.79 -16.77
CA CYS A 396 3.01 13.47 -18.02
C CYS A 396 4.21 12.81 -18.69
N ALA A 397 4.17 12.68 -20.01
CA ALA A 397 5.28 12.25 -20.84
C ALA A 397 4.98 12.56 -22.32
N ASP A 398 6.02 12.63 -23.15
CA ASP A 398 5.90 12.52 -24.61
C ASP A 398 5.58 11.06 -24.95
N VAL A 399 4.30 10.70 -25.05
CA VAL A 399 3.90 9.29 -25.11
C VAL A 399 4.03 8.70 -26.51
N ASP A 400 4.15 9.54 -27.54
CA ASP A 400 4.21 9.10 -28.93
C ASP A 400 5.45 9.56 -29.72
N ASP A 401 6.40 10.20 -29.04
CA ASP A 401 7.70 10.65 -29.56
C ASP A 401 7.55 11.75 -30.63
N ASP A 402 6.56 12.62 -30.48
CA ASP A 402 6.29 13.74 -31.40
C ASP A 402 6.90 15.09 -30.94
N GLY A 403 7.49 15.11 -29.73
CA GLY A 403 8.12 16.28 -29.11
C GLY A 403 7.14 17.16 -28.33
N ARG A 404 5.88 16.77 -28.17
CA ARG A 404 4.89 17.36 -27.27
C ARG A 404 4.71 16.47 -26.06
N ILE A 405 4.20 17.07 -24.98
CA ILE A 405 3.91 16.35 -23.76
C ILE A 405 2.42 16.08 -23.67
N GLU A 406 2.06 14.84 -23.36
CA GLU A 406 0.70 14.45 -23.05
C GLU A 406 0.53 14.30 -21.54
N VAL A 407 -0.64 14.70 -21.05
CA VAL A 407 -1.09 14.40 -19.69
C VAL A 407 -2.01 13.19 -19.73
N MET A 408 -1.73 12.24 -18.85
CA MET A 408 -2.52 11.05 -18.60
C MET A 408 -3.23 11.18 -17.26
N TYR A 409 -4.55 10.98 -17.23
CA TYR A 409 -5.34 10.97 -16.01
C TYR A 409 -6.57 10.07 -16.14
N ASP A 410 -6.98 9.46 -15.03
CA ASP A 410 -8.20 8.63 -14.99
C ASP A 410 -9.44 9.50 -15.00
N HIS A 411 -10.21 9.47 -16.09
CA HIS A 411 -11.38 10.34 -16.23
C HIS A 411 -12.50 10.00 -15.25
N GLU A 412 -12.58 8.75 -14.76
CA GLU A 412 -13.65 8.31 -13.85
C GLU A 412 -13.12 7.31 -12.81
N GLY A 413 -12.07 7.73 -12.09
CA GLY A 413 -11.22 6.86 -11.27
C GLY A 413 -11.87 6.29 -10.03
N CYS A 414 -12.86 6.97 -9.44
CA CYS A 414 -13.60 6.44 -8.30
C CYS A 414 -14.86 5.67 -8.70
N SER A 415 -15.20 4.66 -7.90
CA SER A 415 -16.33 3.72 -8.07
C SER A 415 -17.59 4.23 -8.81
N HIS A 416 -18.22 3.33 -9.57
CA HIS A 416 -19.46 3.40 -10.39
C HIS A 416 -19.30 3.56 -11.90
N GLN A 417 -18.32 4.29 -12.45
CA GLN A 417 -18.22 4.50 -13.92
C GLN A 417 -16.90 4.06 -14.59
N LYS A 418 -15.84 3.85 -13.80
CA LYS A 418 -14.64 3.02 -14.10
C LYS A 418 -13.83 3.49 -15.33
N GLY A 419 -13.28 4.70 -15.34
CA GLY A 419 -12.51 5.23 -16.47
C GLY A 419 -13.37 5.66 -17.67
N PRO A 420 -12.78 5.89 -18.85
CA PRO A 420 -11.44 5.49 -19.27
C PRO A 420 -10.33 6.40 -18.74
N VAL A 421 -9.07 6.00 -18.93
CA VAL A 421 -7.95 6.93 -18.83
C VAL A 421 -7.90 7.78 -20.09
N TYR A 422 -7.75 9.09 -19.93
CA TYR A 422 -7.51 10.02 -21.03
C TYR A 422 -6.01 10.26 -21.18
N ILE A 423 -5.58 10.35 -22.43
CA ILE A 423 -4.28 10.84 -22.85
C ILE A 423 -4.57 12.06 -23.72
N ALA A 424 -4.10 13.23 -23.29
CA ALA A 424 -4.42 14.51 -23.91
C ALA A 424 -3.16 15.36 -24.06
N ASP A 425 -3.06 16.13 -25.14
CA ASP A 425 -2.03 17.17 -25.30
C ASP A 425 -2.05 18.06 -24.05
N ALA A 426 -0.94 18.12 -23.32
CA ALA A 426 -0.91 18.72 -21.99
C ALA A 426 -1.08 20.24 -22.04
N LEU A 427 -0.78 20.88 -23.18
CA LEU A 427 -0.91 22.33 -23.37
C LEU A 427 -2.34 22.77 -23.65
N THR A 428 -3.11 21.93 -24.32
CA THR A 428 -4.45 22.29 -24.84
C THR A 428 -5.59 21.51 -24.20
N GLY A 429 -5.31 20.37 -23.58
CA GLY A 429 -6.30 19.45 -23.02
C GLY A 429 -7.09 18.69 -24.10
N ASN A 430 -6.66 18.76 -25.36
CA ASN A 430 -7.30 18.02 -26.45
C ASN A 430 -7.04 16.52 -26.27
N ILE A 431 -8.11 15.72 -26.20
CA ILE A 431 -7.98 14.28 -26.02
C ILE A 431 -7.48 13.63 -27.31
N GLU A 432 -6.33 12.96 -27.21
CA GLU A 432 -5.68 12.28 -28.33
C GLU A 432 -5.93 10.77 -28.30
N ASN A 433 -5.94 10.19 -27.10
CA ASN A 433 -6.21 8.78 -26.91
C ASN A 433 -6.97 8.46 -25.62
N LYS A 434 -7.48 7.22 -25.55
CA LYS A 434 -8.24 6.70 -24.42
C LYS A 434 -7.87 5.25 -24.14
N ILE A 435 -7.60 4.92 -22.89
CA ILE A 435 -7.42 3.54 -22.45
C ILE A 435 -8.68 3.09 -21.72
N ASP A 436 -9.47 2.22 -22.37
CA ASP A 436 -10.67 1.65 -21.77
C ASP A 436 -10.36 0.34 -21.04
N TYR A 437 -9.84 0.45 -19.82
CA TYR A 437 -9.56 -0.73 -18.99
C TYR A 437 -10.82 -1.47 -18.54
N ARG A 438 -12.03 -0.92 -18.73
CA ARG A 438 -13.28 -1.67 -18.44
C ARG A 438 -13.47 -2.82 -19.41
N ALA A 439 -12.98 -2.66 -20.64
CA ALA A 439 -13.07 -3.69 -21.67
C ALA A 439 -12.39 -5.00 -21.25
N ILE A 440 -11.41 -4.93 -20.34
CA ILE A 440 -10.69 -6.08 -19.78
C ILE A 440 -11.21 -6.49 -18.39
N GLY A 441 -12.29 -5.88 -17.91
CA GLY A 441 -12.88 -6.19 -16.61
C GLY A 441 -12.12 -5.62 -15.41
N PHE A 442 -11.20 -4.66 -15.62
CA PHE A 442 -10.50 -3.98 -14.53
C PHE A 442 -11.50 -3.14 -13.72
N PRO A 443 -11.74 -3.44 -12.44
CA PRO A 443 -12.86 -2.85 -11.69
C PRO A 443 -12.61 -1.39 -11.28
N HIS A 444 -11.34 -1.00 -11.08
CA HIS A 444 -10.91 0.31 -10.59
C HIS A 444 -9.40 0.42 -10.77
N ALA A 445 -8.92 1.40 -11.52
CA ALA A 445 -7.49 1.67 -11.69
C ALA A 445 -7.03 2.55 -10.52
N GLN A 446 -6.27 1.98 -9.59
CA GLN A 446 -5.85 2.69 -8.36
C GLN A 446 -4.54 3.47 -8.59
N GLY A 447 -3.78 3.09 -9.62
CA GLY A 447 -2.58 3.80 -10.03
C GLY A 447 -2.15 3.40 -11.44
N ALA A 448 -1.52 4.34 -12.13
CA ALA A 448 -0.86 4.12 -13.41
C ALA A 448 0.46 4.89 -13.48
N VAL A 449 1.38 4.39 -14.30
CA VAL A 449 2.61 5.08 -14.69
C VAL A 449 2.83 4.93 -16.18
N VAL A 450 3.37 5.97 -16.79
CA VAL A 450 3.75 6.01 -18.21
C VAL A 450 5.27 5.95 -18.33
N GLY A 451 5.76 5.26 -19.35
CA GLY A 451 7.20 5.12 -19.56
C GLY A 451 7.56 4.24 -20.75
N LYS A 452 8.84 4.27 -21.12
CA LYS A 452 9.40 3.42 -22.16
C LYS A 452 9.76 2.04 -21.59
N PHE A 453 8.76 1.16 -21.49
CA PHE A 453 8.93 -0.22 -20.98
C PHE A 453 9.28 -1.22 -22.09
N ARG A 454 9.01 -0.87 -23.36
CA ARG A 454 9.29 -1.69 -24.53
C ARG A 454 9.96 -0.90 -25.64
N THR A 455 11.15 -1.38 -26.03
CA THR A 455 11.93 -0.81 -27.13
C THR A 455 11.49 -1.33 -28.50
N ASP A 456 10.75 -2.44 -28.55
CA ASP A 456 10.25 -3.05 -29.79
C ASP A 456 8.95 -2.42 -30.31
N LEU A 457 8.33 -1.51 -29.54
CA LEU A 457 7.11 -0.80 -29.91
C LEU A 457 7.38 0.71 -30.06
N PRO A 458 6.65 1.42 -30.95
CA PRO A 458 6.68 2.88 -31.00
C PRO A 458 6.01 3.49 -29.77
N GLY A 459 6.45 4.70 -29.41
CA GLY A 459 5.91 5.44 -28.25
C GLY A 459 6.16 4.74 -26.91
N MET A 460 5.51 5.27 -25.88
CA MET A 460 5.55 4.77 -24.52
C MET A 460 4.40 3.78 -24.24
N GLN A 461 4.51 3.09 -23.12
CA GLN A 461 3.49 2.19 -22.61
C GLN A 461 2.95 2.73 -21.27
N VAL A 462 1.73 2.31 -20.95
CA VAL A 462 1.05 2.66 -19.70
C VAL A 462 0.90 1.39 -18.89
N PHE A 463 1.57 1.33 -17.74
CA PHE A 463 1.37 0.28 -16.74
C PHE A 463 0.29 0.72 -15.77
N MET A 464 -0.67 -0.16 -15.48
CA MET A 464 -1.77 0.12 -14.56
C MET A 464 -1.96 -1.01 -13.56
N ASN A 465 -2.42 -0.65 -12.38
CA ASN A 465 -2.81 -1.58 -11.35
C ASN A 465 -4.27 -1.36 -10.93
N SER A 466 -4.93 -2.45 -10.53
CA SER A 466 -6.25 -2.40 -9.92
C SER A 466 -6.20 -2.88 -8.49
N LYS A 467 -6.88 -2.13 -7.61
CA LYS A 467 -6.98 -2.41 -6.18
C LYS A 467 -7.35 -3.87 -5.91
N GLY A 468 -6.33 -4.65 -5.54
CA GLY A 468 -6.43 -6.06 -5.17
C GLY A 468 -6.82 -7.04 -6.27
N SER A 469 -6.90 -6.63 -7.56
CA SER A 469 -7.49 -7.49 -8.60
C SER A 469 -6.59 -7.81 -9.79
N GLY A 470 -5.64 -6.94 -10.15
CA GLY A 470 -4.74 -7.22 -11.27
C GLY A 470 -3.77 -6.10 -11.59
N ILE A 471 -2.85 -6.41 -12.49
CA ILE A 471 -1.93 -5.46 -13.15
C ILE A 471 -2.01 -5.68 -14.66
N CYS A 472 -1.80 -4.63 -15.45
CA CYS A 472 -1.85 -4.70 -16.90
C CYS A 472 -0.98 -3.63 -17.54
N MET A 473 -0.68 -3.81 -18.82
CA MET A 473 0.07 -2.85 -19.62
C MET A 473 -0.61 -2.63 -20.96
N PHE A 474 -0.66 -1.37 -21.37
CA PHE A 474 -1.18 -0.91 -22.64
C PHE A 474 -0.09 -0.17 -23.41
N ASP A 475 -0.19 -0.11 -24.73
CA ASP A 475 0.50 0.95 -25.46
C ASP A 475 -0.25 2.29 -25.31
N TYR A 476 0.40 3.39 -25.68
CA TYR A 476 -0.20 4.73 -25.64
C TYR A 476 -1.47 4.86 -26.51
N LYS A 477 -1.72 3.92 -27.43
CA LYS A 477 -2.92 3.87 -28.27
C LYS A 477 -4.08 3.11 -27.64
N GLY A 478 -3.94 2.68 -26.39
CA GLY A 478 -4.98 1.94 -25.66
C GLY A 478 -5.10 0.47 -26.06
N LYS A 479 -4.11 -0.10 -26.77
CA LYS A 479 -4.07 -1.54 -27.04
C LYS A 479 -3.49 -2.27 -25.83
N LEU A 480 -4.24 -3.22 -25.29
CA LEU A 480 -3.75 -4.13 -24.26
C LEU A 480 -2.55 -4.94 -24.79
N LEU A 481 -1.44 -4.89 -24.06
CA LEU A 481 -0.25 -5.70 -24.33
C LEU A 481 -0.26 -6.99 -23.50
N TRP A 482 -0.59 -6.90 -22.22
CA TRP A 482 -0.74 -8.05 -21.33
C TRP A 482 -1.48 -7.69 -20.03
N GLU A 483 -1.97 -8.72 -19.33
CA GLU A 483 -2.59 -8.63 -18.01
C GLU A 483 -2.14 -9.78 -17.10
N LYS A 484 -2.11 -9.54 -15.78
CA LYS A 484 -1.82 -10.56 -14.76
C LYS A 484 -2.74 -10.39 -13.55
N LYS A 485 -3.18 -11.52 -12.99
CA LYS A 485 -3.94 -11.57 -11.73
C LYS A 485 -3.00 -11.51 -10.53
N VAL A 486 -2.52 -10.32 -10.23
CA VAL A 486 -1.64 -10.01 -9.10
C VAL A 486 -2.25 -8.84 -8.34
N ALA A 487 -2.29 -8.91 -7.02
CA ALA A 487 -2.79 -7.82 -6.21
C ALA A 487 -1.90 -6.57 -6.39
N GLY A 488 -2.49 -5.48 -6.86
CA GLY A 488 -1.84 -4.19 -7.00
C GLY A 488 -2.67 -3.09 -6.35
N CYS A 489 -2.05 -1.95 -6.08
CA CYS A 489 -2.76 -0.75 -5.64
C CYS A 489 -1.99 0.54 -5.92
N LEU A 490 -0.66 0.52 -5.79
CA LEU A 490 0.20 1.63 -6.16
C LEU A 490 1.21 1.09 -7.15
N CYS A 491 1.74 1.97 -8.00
CA CYS A 491 2.77 1.58 -8.95
C CYS A 491 3.80 2.68 -9.14
N ALA A 492 4.97 2.26 -9.57
CA ALA A 492 6.08 3.13 -9.94
C ALA A 492 6.73 2.63 -11.23
N SER A 493 7.46 3.52 -11.90
CA SER A 493 8.43 3.18 -12.94
C SER A 493 9.86 3.32 -12.40
N GLY A 494 10.83 2.64 -13.01
CA GLY A 494 12.24 2.72 -12.65
C GLY A 494 13.07 1.72 -13.46
N ASP A 495 14.36 1.95 -13.60
CA ASP A 495 15.31 1.06 -14.29
C ASP A 495 16.00 0.17 -13.25
N TRP A 496 15.41 -0.98 -12.89
CA TRP A 496 15.89 -1.77 -11.75
C TRP A 496 17.00 -2.75 -12.11
N ASP A 497 17.22 -3.03 -13.40
CA ASP A 497 18.32 -3.87 -13.86
C ASP A 497 19.49 -3.07 -14.45
N GLY A 498 19.30 -1.78 -14.74
CA GLY A 498 20.33 -0.86 -15.22
C GLY A 498 20.55 -0.93 -16.72
N ASP A 499 19.58 -1.44 -17.49
CA ASP A 499 19.70 -1.58 -18.95
C ASP A 499 19.23 -0.35 -19.74
N GLY A 500 18.68 0.68 -19.06
CA GLY A 500 18.15 1.90 -19.65
C GLY A 500 16.71 1.79 -20.16
N VAL A 501 16.07 0.63 -20.01
CA VAL A 501 14.64 0.40 -20.29
C VAL A 501 13.90 0.36 -18.95
N LEU A 502 12.76 1.05 -18.87
CA LEU A 502 12.02 1.09 -17.61
C LEU A 502 11.34 -0.26 -17.34
N GLU A 503 11.32 -0.63 -16.06
CA GLU A 503 10.44 -1.62 -15.47
C GLU A 503 9.31 -0.97 -14.68
N ALA A 504 8.25 -1.76 -14.48
CA ALA A 504 7.08 -1.37 -13.72
C ALA A 504 7.04 -2.09 -12.36
N MET A 505 6.94 -1.32 -11.28
CA MET A 505 6.68 -1.84 -9.94
C MET A 505 5.19 -1.81 -9.64
N ALA A 506 4.65 -2.91 -9.12
CA ALA A 506 3.34 -2.97 -8.48
C ALA A 506 3.49 -3.21 -6.99
N PHE A 507 2.97 -2.29 -6.19
CA PHE A 507 2.82 -2.44 -4.75
C PHE A 507 1.48 -3.12 -4.44
N GLY A 508 1.50 -4.15 -3.62
CA GLY A 508 0.33 -4.98 -3.30
C GLY A 508 -0.31 -4.59 -1.97
N LEU A 509 -1.46 -3.90 -2.01
CA LEU A 509 -2.40 -3.87 -0.88
C LEU A 509 -3.21 -5.17 -0.91
N GLY A 510 -2.97 -6.07 0.04
CA GLY A 510 -3.71 -7.34 0.08
C GLY A 510 -3.08 -8.41 0.97
N THR A 511 -3.26 -9.68 0.59
CA THR A 511 -2.80 -10.85 1.35
C THR A 511 -1.28 -10.99 1.39
N ASN A 512 -0.50 -10.22 0.60
CA ASN A 512 0.96 -10.34 0.48
C ASN A 512 1.40 -11.76 0.11
N ARG A 513 0.61 -12.47 -0.73
CA ARG A 513 0.95 -13.82 -1.19
C ARG A 513 1.86 -13.81 -2.41
N GLU A 514 1.64 -12.86 -3.33
CA GLU A 514 2.40 -12.66 -4.56
C GLU A 514 3.53 -11.60 -4.44
N GLY A 515 3.83 -11.15 -3.22
CA GLY A 515 4.71 -10.00 -2.96
C GLY A 515 3.99 -8.88 -2.21
N ILE A 516 4.70 -8.16 -1.33
CA ILE A 516 4.25 -6.83 -0.85
C ILE A 516 4.49 -5.78 -1.94
N PHE A 517 5.49 -6.02 -2.78
CA PHE A 517 5.67 -5.38 -4.07
C PHE A 517 6.30 -6.38 -5.04
N SER A 518 6.22 -6.06 -6.32
CA SER A 518 6.77 -6.86 -7.42
C SER A 518 7.20 -5.94 -8.55
N VAL A 519 8.28 -6.29 -9.25
CA VAL A 519 8.83 -5.56 -10.39
C VAL A 519 8.69 -6.41 -11.66
N TRP A 520 8.25 -5.79 -12.75
CA TRP A 520 7.86 -6.43 -14.00
C TRP A 520 8.49 -5.74 -15.20
N ASP A 521 8.95 -6.51 -16.18
CA ASP A 521 9.37 -5.98 -17.47
C ASP A 521 8.19 -5.58 -18.36
N GLY A 522 8.49 -4.91 -19.47
CA GLY A 522 7.49 -4.52 -20.48
C GLY A 522 6.75 -5.69 -21.14
N TYR A 523 7.22 -6.93 -20.98
CA TYR A 523 6.64 -8.14 -21.54
C TYR A 523 5.76 -8.91 -20.54
N GLY A 524 5.65 -8.42 -19.30
CA GLY A 524 4.85 -9.03 -18.25
C GLY A 524 5.55 -10.22 -17.58
N ASN A 525 6.87 -10.29 -17.64
CA ASN A 525 7.68 -11.20 -16.82
C ASN A 525 8.03 -10.52 -15.51
N ARG A 526 7.84 -11.22 -14.39
CA ARG A 526 8.26 -10.71 -13.09
C ARG A 526 9.77 -10.84 -12.95
N LYS A 527 10.44 -9.71 -12.72
CA LYS A 527 11.89 -9.66 -12.44
C LYS A 527 12.13 -10.19 -11.02
N TYR A 528 11.40 -9.65 -10.05
CA TYR A 528 11.41 -10.12 -8.68
C TYR A 528 10.19 -9.63 -7.88
N ALA A 529 10.01 -10.18 -6.68
CA ALA A 529 9.09 -9.71 -5.68
C ALA A 529 9.69 -9.94 -4.29
N ILE A 530 9.28 -9.15 -3.30
CA ILE A 530 9.65 -9.37 -1.90
C ILE A 530 8.37 -9.40 -1.07
N SER A 531 8.28 -10.35 -0.14
CA SER A 531 7.16 -10.50 0.80
C SER A 531 7.67 -10.50 2.23
N PHE A 532 7.11 -9.62 3.07
CA PHE A 532 7.34 -9.63 4.52
C PHE A 532 6.21 -10.40 5.21
N LEU A 533 6.50 -11.57 5.76
CA LEU A 533 5.50 -12.54 6.24
C LEU A 533 5.67 -12.90 7.72
N PRO A 534 4.58 -13.06 8.48
CA PRO A 534 3.21 -12.77 8.09
C PRO A 534 2.96 -11.28 7.98
N SER A 535 2.19 -10.90 6.95
CA SER A 535 1.91 -9.50 6.68
C SER A 535 0.91 -8.94 7.67
N PRO A 536 1.18 -7.77 8.28
CA PRO A 536 0.17 -6.98 8.96
C PRO A 536 -0.96 -6.61 8.01
N VAL A 537 -2.07 -7.34 8.08
CA VAL A 537 -3.28 -6.94 7.35
C VAL A 537 -4.28 -6.37 8.33
N HIS A 538 -4.50 -5.07 8.19
CA HIS A 538 -5.71 -4.42 8.66
C HIS A 538 -6.35 -3.66 7.50
N THR A 539 -7.59 -4.01 7.17
CA THR A 539 -8.51 -3.35 6.21
C THR A 539 -8.01 -3.14 4.76
N PRO A 540 -8.88 -3.31 3.74
CA PRO A 540 -8.57 -2.82 2.40
C PRO A 540 -8.35 -1.31 2.45
N GLY A 541 -7.13 -0.86 2.14
CA GLY A 541 -6.82 0.57 1.95
C GLY A 541 -5.89 1.24 2.96
N ILE A 542 -5.40 0.56 4.01
CA ILE A 542 -4.36 1.12 4.89
C ILE A 542 -3.15 0.19 4.84
N ALA A 543 -2.09 0.67 4.22
CA ALA A 543 -0.88 -0.11 4.02
C ALA A 543 0.04 0.07 5.24
N HIS A 544 0.50 -1.03 5.85
CA HIS A 544 1.58 -1.00 6.87
C HIS A 544 2.98 -0.79 6.25
N ALA A 545 2.99 -0.62 4.94
CA ALA A 545 4.15 -0.33 4.12
C ALA A 545 3.67 0.47 2.91
N GLY A 546 4.49 1.38 2.40
CA GLY A 546 4.17 2.10 1.18
C GLY A 546 5.46 2.51 0.49
N PRO A 547 5.42 2.68 -0.84
CA PRO A 547 6.53 3.29 -1.56
C PRO A 547 6.68 4.76 -1.14
N GLY A 548 7.92 5.17 -0.85
CA GLY A 548 8.33 6.57 -0.69
C GLY A 548 9.07 7.09 -1.94
N GLY A 549 9.59 8.32 -1.93
CA GLY A 549 10.49 8.83 -2.98
C GLY A 549 10.22 10.27 -3.45
N ARG A 550 11.26 10.88 -4.02
CA ARG A 550 11.38 12.34 -4.32
C ARG A 550 10.31 12.90 -5.28
N ILE A 551 9.85 12.14 -6.27
CA ILE A 551 8.71 12.50 -7.17
C ILE A 551 7.42 11.82 -6.67
N GLY A 552 7.37 11.51 -5.38
CA GLY A 552 6.41 10.59 -4.79
C GLY A 552 6.62 9.14 -5.23
N ARG A 553 5.55 8.35 -5.14
CA ARG A 553 5.50 6.92 -5.48
C ARG A 553 5.67 6.58 -6.97
N LEU A 554 5.58 7.55 -7.89
CA LEU A 554 5.36 7.27 -9.32
C LEU A 554 6.64 6.93 -10.10
N HIS A 555 7.79 7.36 -9.63
CA HIS A 555 9.09 7.05 -10.23
C HIS A 555 10.12 6.78 -9.14
N GLN A 556 10.91 5.73 -9.32
CA GLN A 556 11.98 5.30 -8.41
C GLN A 556 13.31 5.46 -9.14
N SER A 557 14.20 6.25 -8.56
CA SER A 557 15.52 6.58 -9.12
C SER A 557 16.63 5.78 -8.46
N ASP A 558 17.84 5.81 -9.06
CA ASP A 558 19.06 5.34 -8.40
C ASP A 558 19.46 6.32 -7.28
N ILE A 559 19.25 5.90 -6.04
CA ILE A 559 19.59 6.67 -4.84
C ILE A 559 20.99 6.28 -4.35
N THR A 560 21.36 5.01 -4.54
CA THR A 560 22.62 4.44 -4.07
C THR A 560 23.82 4.72 -4.98
N GLY A 561 23.59 5.17 -6.21
CA GLY A 561 24.61 5.47 -7.21
C GLY A 561 25.18 4.22 -7.89
N ASP A 562 24.47 3.09 -7.85
CA ASP A 562 24.94 1.82 -8.45
C ASP A 562 24.47 1.58 -9.89
N GLY A 563 23.81 2.57 -10.48
CA GLY A 563 23.27 2.54 -11.84
C GLY A 563 21.91 1.85 -11.95
N LYS A 564 21.27 1.48 -10.82
CA LYS A 564 19.96 0.83 -10.79
C LYS A 564 19.01 1.58 -9.87
N ALA A 565 17.73 1.59 -10.23
CA ALA A 565 16.68 2.16 -9.41
C ALA A 565 16.58 1.47 -8.03
N ASP A 566 16.20 2.27 -7.04
CA ASP A 566 16.00 1.85 -5.66
C ASP A 566 14.55 1.93 -5.26
N VAL A 567 14.02 0.88 -4.64
CA VAL A 567 12.73 0.90 -3.96
C VAL A 567 12.91 1.48 -2.57
N VAL A 568 12.37 2.68 -2.34
CA VAL A 568 12.21 3.23 -0.98
C VAL A 568 10.89 2.73 -0.42
N MET A 569 10.95 1.97 0.67
CA MET A 569 9.74 1.43 1.27
C MET A 569 9.82 1.45 2.78
N SER A 570 8.81 2.02 3.40
CA SER A 570 8.65 1.85 4.84
C SER A 570 7.91 0.56 5.20
N PHE A 571 8.16 0.00 6.37
CA PHE A 571 7.46 -1.18 6.88
C PHE A 571 7.39 -1.18 8.41
N GLY A 572 6.21 -1.38 8.99
CA GLY A 572 6.01 -1.47 10.45
C GLY A 572 5.56 -2.85 10.93
N LYS A 573 6.02 -3.27 12.12
CA LYS A 573 5.43 -4.41 12.85
C LYS A 573 4.02 -4.06 13.37
N TRP A 574 3.15 -5.06 13.48
CA TRP A 574 1.74 -4.99 13.91
C TRP A 574 1.46 -4.14 15.16
N GLY A 575 0.33 -3.41 15.16
CA GLY A 575 -0.20 -2.67 16.32
C GLY A 575 0.62 -1.42 16.67
N ASN A 576 0.48 -0.90 17.91
CA ASN A 576 1.25 0.23 18.45
C ASN A 576 2.75 -0.13 18.68
N SER A 577 3.33 -0.97 17.82
CA SER A 577 4.72 -1.40 17.91
C SER A 577 5.66 -0.26 17.55
N VAL A 578 6.65 -0.06 18.39
CA VAL A 578 7.76 0.89 18.21
C VAL A 578 8.82 0.42 17.19
N ASP A 579 8.65 -0.75 16.57
CA ASP A 579 9.60 -1.28 15.58
C ASP A 579 9.09 -1.03 14.16
N GLN A 580 9.47 0.13 13.59
CA GLN A 580 9.26 0.44 12.18
C GLN A 580 10.60 0.56 11.46
N TYR A 581 10.62 0.20 10.19
CA TYR A 581 11.79 0.20 9.34
C TYR A 581 11.53 1.06 8.09
N LEU A 582 12.55 1.77 7.64
CA LEU A 582 12.64 2.30 6.29
C LEU A 582 13.68 1.48 5.54
N PHE A 583 13.36 1.06 4.31
CA PHE A 583 14.24 0.26 3.49
C PHE A 583 14.63 0.99 2.20
N ILE A 584 15.86 0.76 1.77
CA ILE A 584 16.24 0.81 0.35
C ILE A 584 16.40 -0.64 -0.11
N MET A 585 15.71 -0.97 -1.19
CA MET A 585 15.79 -2.29 -1.81
C MET A 585 16.03 -2.18 -3.31
N GLY A 586 16.72 -3.16 -3.88
CA GLY A 586 16.89 -3.30 -5.32
C GLY A 586 16.52 -4.71 -5.78
N GLN A 587 16.90 -5.02 -7.02
CA GLN A 587 16.82 -6.37 -7.53
C GLN A 587 17.72 -7.30 -6.69
N PRO A 588 17.20 -8.43 -6.17
CA PRO A 588 18.01 -9.43 -5.49
C PRO A 588 19.11 -9.95 -6.39
N GLU A 589 20.36 -9.88 -5.93
CA GLU A 589 21.51 -10.50 -6.60
C GLU A 589 21.71 -11.92 -6.07
N GLY A 590 21.59 -12.93 -6.94
CA GLY A 590 21.69 -14.35 -6.59
C GLY A 590 20.66 -15.19 -7.32
#